data_AF-A0A443SQ89-F1
#
_entry.id   AF-A0A443SQ89-F1
#
_cell.length_a   1.000
_cell.length_b   1.000
_cell.length_c   1.000
_cell.angle_alpha   90.00
_cell.angle_beta   90.00
_cell.angle_gamma   90.00
#
_symmetry.space_group_name_H-M   'P 1'
#
loop_
_entity.id
_entity.type
_entity.pdbx_description
1 polymer ?
#
loop_
_entity_poly.entity_id
_entity_poly.type
_entity_poly.pdbx_seq_one_letter_code
_entity_poly.pdbx_strand_id
1 'polypeptide(L)'
;MNSTSEQSGDRDVSISIGVVCGLLEVWALLRTWNWAKRMGKQPVDPMSVTKFFILSAGLIANAFLLVVIGVSFNWFIVYKRSATLQTRLPTANQQRSLHIYLFVAIVLKTVNVIHELVILCKVDVFFIDWERPKIRAHKTTKDKSVVSSAENKSETSSKQAPTADKENASNLQEKLIPEFPVISIWRTYFVANEWVKLSAYRKLSSGVQLFFVLLLLNTFELEKWSSGHSLQKTSTKEYNKQLSAICRISVGSLVYIVIALSQILFHKFIYMRIIKDKLHEFVDLCSVSNVSVFCFKNKKFGYYIHGRSPNGYSDVNMKEMHEFLKREEEDLCPKRGLLPNTDQQTFEMSLPCAVNDNYKRIRKVLTSYTQATDRMQGIGGNLFKVDIEKVIPTYHTINKFLSGFIEHAYKDVDYTVKDKSTIEMILDTEFSEPVDKGFFYNGMLVAFVYFTVLLCIY
;
A
#
# COMPACT_ATOMS: atom_id res chain seq x y z
N MET A 1 8.16 5.51 55.33
CA MET A 1 8.61 4.50 54.35
C MET A 1 7.79 4.47 53.05
N ASN A 2 6.53 4.93 53.03
CA ASN A 2 5.74 4.98 51.79
C ASN A 2 6.12 6.14 50.85
N SER A 3 6.40 7.35 51.35
CA SER A 3 6.71 8.50 50.49
C SER A 3 7.98 8.35 49.65
N THR A 4 9.03 7.74 50.20
CA THR A 4 10.31 7.52 49.49
C THR A 4 10.21 6.43 48.43
N SER A 5 9.36 5.42 48.62
CA SER A 5 9.15 4.36 47.63
C SER A 5 8.20 4.79 46.52
N GLU A 6 7.19 5.61 46.82
CA GLU A 6 6.33 6.27 45.82
C GLU A 6 7.14 7.21 44.91
N GLN A 7 7.97 8.07 45.49
CA GLN A 7 8.86 8.96 44.71
C GLN A 7 9.83 8.17 43.82
N SER A 8 10.29 7.00 44.26
CA SER A 8 11.16 6.17 43.41
C SER A 8 10.40 5.59 42.21
N GLY A 9 9.18 5.09 42.40
CA GLY A 9 8.38 4.52 41.30
C GLY A 9 8.02 5.54 40.22
N ASP A 10 7.63 6.76 40.61
CA ASP A 10 7.31 7.84 39.66
C ASP A 10 8.55 8.31 38.90
N ARG A 11 9.70 8.33 39.57
CA ARG A 11 11.00 8.61 38.95
C ARG A 11 11.38 7.54 37.93
N ASP A 12 11.21 6.26 38.26
CA ASP A 12 11.56 5.15 37.36
C ASP A 12 10.70 5.14 36.08
N VAL A 13 9.40 5.44 36.20
CA VAL A 13 8.50 5.61 35.05
C VAL A 13 8.94 6.81 34.20
N SER A 14 9.25 7.94 34.83
CA SER A 14 9.68 9.16 34.14
C SER A 14 11.00 8.95 33.39
N ILE A 15 11.97 8.27 34.00
CA ILE A 15 13.24 7.89 33.36
C ILE A 15 12.97 6.96 32.18
N SER A 16 12.13 5.94 32.35
CA SER A 16 11.80 4.98 31.28
C SER A 16 11.17 5.67 30.07
N ILE A 17 10.23 6.60 30.30
CA ILE A 17 9.65 7.43 29.25
C ILE A 17 10.73 8.27 28.56
N GLY A 18 11.57 8.98 29.32
CA GLY A 18 12.63 9.82 28.77
C GLY A 18 13.60 9.05 27.88
N VAL A 19 14.04 7.86 28.32
CA VAL A 19 14.95 6.99 27.55
C VAL A 19 14.29 6.49 26.26
N VAL A 20 13.07 5.96 26.34
CA VAL A 20 12.36 5.43 25.15
C VAL A 20 12.04 6.55 24.16
N CYS A 21 11.57 7.72 24.64
CA CYS A 21 11.35 8.88 23.79
C CYS A 21 12.65 9.34 23.12
N GLY A 22 13.76 9.47 23.86
CA GLY A 22 15.05 9.88 23.28
C GLY A 22 15.53 8.95 22.17
N LEU A 23 15.45 7.63 22.37
CA LEU A 23 15.79 6.64 21.33
C LEU A 23 14.88 6.75 20.10
N LEU A 24 13.58 6.94 20.32
CA LEU A 24 12.61 7.08 19.24
C LEU A 24 12.71 8.43 18.52
N GLU A 25 13.16 9.50 19.17
CA GLU A 25 13.43 10.79 18.52
C GLU A 25 14.63 10.72 17.58
N VAL A 26 15.69 10.01 17.98
CA VAL A 26 16.82 9.71 17.08
C VAL A 26 16.33 8.92 15.85
N TRP A 27 15.44 7.95 16.06
CA TRP A 27 14.79 7.22 14.97
C TRP A 27 13.89 8.13 14.10
N ALA A 28 13.19 9.09 14.71
CA ALA A 28 12.38 10.07 13.99
C ALA A 28 13.22 11.00 13.10
N LEU A 29 14.38 11.44 13.62
CA LEU A 29 15.36 12.23 12.87
C LEU A 29 15.86 11.46 11.65
N LEU A 30 16.28 10.21 11.83
CA LEU A 30 16.74 9.35 10.73
C LEU A 30 15.65 9.16 9.66
N ARG A 31 14.42 8.85 10.07
CA ARG A 31 13.30 8.69 9.14
C ARG A 31 12.93 9.98 8.40
N THR A 32 13.02 11.13 9.06
CA THR A 32 12.78 12.43 8.43
C THR A 32 13.88 12.75 7.43
N TRP A 33 15.15 12.48 7.79
CA TRP A 33 16.29 12.63 6.90
C TRP A 33 16.12 11.79 5.63
N ASN A 34 15.77 10.51 5.78
CA ASN A 34 15.53 9.62 4.64
C ASN A 34 14.36 10.11 3.78
N TRP A 35 13.28 10.59 4.40
CA TRP A 35 12.17 11.19 3.68
C TRP A 35 12.59 12.44 2.90
N ALA A 36 13.40 13.33 3.47
CA ALA A 36 13.89 14.53 2.80
C ALA A 36 14.77 14.18 1.59
N LYS A 37 15.66 13.19 1.75
CA LYS A 37 16.48 12.61 0.68
C LYS A 37 15.60 12.04 -0.44
N ARG A 38 14.60 11.22 -0.10
CA ARG A 38 13.62 10.63 -1.05
C ARG A 38 12.74 11.67 -1.73
N MET A 39 12.54 12.85 -1.12
CA MET A 39 11.86 13.98 -1.76
C MET A 39 12.79 14.84 -2.62
N GLY A 40 14.11 14.68 -2.51
CA GLY A 40 15.08 15.53 -3.18
C GLY A 40 15.12 16.95 -2.64
N LYS A 41 14.67 17.15 -1.39
CA LYS A 41 14.68 18.45 -0.71
C LYS A 41 15.89 18.55 0.20
N GLN A 42 16.28 19.78 0.55
CA GLN A 42 17.23 20.01 1.62
C GLN A 42 16.67 19.41 2.94
N PRO A 43 17.52 18.82 3.79
CA PRO A 43 17.07 18.17 5.01
C PRO A 43 16.36 19.15 5.95
N VAL A 44 16.78 20.43 5.94
CA VAL A 44 16.20 21.50 6.76
C VAL A 44 15.37 22.45 5.87
N ASP A 45 14.11 22.09 5.66
CA ASP A 45 13.06 22.87 4.98
C ASP A 45 11.86 22.94 5.94
N PRO A 46 11.07 24.04 6.02
CA PRO A 46 9.87 24.08 6.86
C PRO A 46 8.94 22.86 6.73
N MET A 47 8.84 22.28 5.53
CA MET A 47 8.09 21.03 5.31
C MET A 47 8.74 19.83 6.00
N SER A 48 10.06 19.68 5.93
CA SER A 48 10.81 18.62 6.61
C SER A 48 10.69 18.76 8.13
N VAL A 49 10.75 19.99 8.64
CA VAL A 49 10.54 20.29 10.07
C VAL A 49 9.11 19.90 10.50
N THR A 50 8.11 20.22 9.69
CA THR A 50 6.71 19.84 9.97
C THR A 50 6.55 18.31 9.98
N LYS A 51 7.13 17.62 8.99
CA LYS A 51 7.15 16.15 8.91
C LYS A 51 7.84 15.54 10.13
N PHE A 52 8.93 16.12 10.60
CA PHE A 52 9.62 15.69 11.81
C PHE A 52 8.73 15.78 13.05
N PHE A 53 8.05 16.91 13.28
CA PHE A 53 7.19 17.06 14.46
C PHE A 53 6.01 16.09 14.45
N ILE A 54 5.36 15.89 13.30
CA ILE A 54 4.24 14.93 13.20
C ILE A 54 4.73 13.49 13.43
N LEU A 55 5.88 13.13 12.84
CA LEU A 55 6.46 11.81 13.05
C LEU A 55 6.89 11.58 14.51
N SER A 56 7.48 12.61 15.12
CA SER A 56 7.90 12.59 16.53
C SER A 56 6.69 12.41 17.44
N ALA A 57 5.59 13.14 17.21
CA ALA A 57 4.34 12.94 17.93
C ALA A 57 3.84 11.49 17.86
N GLY A 58 3.87 10.88 16.67
CA GLY A 58 3.48 9.48 16.48
C GLY A 58 4.38 8.47 17.18
N LEU A 59 5.69 8.73 17.24
CA LEU A 59 6.65 7.85 17.93
C LEU A 59 6.61 8.03 19.45
N ILE A 60 6.48 9.26 19.94
CA ILE A 60 6.28 9.56 21.37
C ILE A 60 4.98 8.91 21.87
N ALA A 61 3.92 8.91 21.07
CA ALA A 61 2.69 8.18 21.39
C ALA A 61 2.94 6.67 21.59
N ASN A 62 3.76 6.07 20.73
CA ASN A 62 4.14 4.65 20.88
C ASN A 62 4.99 4.44 22.14
N ALA A 63 5.91 5.35 22.48
CA ALA A 63 6.70 5.29 23.72
C ALA A 63 5.80 5.29 24.95
N PHE A 64 4.85 6.24 25.02
CA PHE A 64 3.90 6.32 26.13
C PHE A 64 3.08 5.05 26.25
N LEU A 65 2.55 4.53 25.15
CA LEU A 65 1.79 3.28 25.15
C LEU A 65 2.65 2.10 25.62
N LEU A 66 3.87 1.96 25.12
CA LEU A 66 4.78 0.87 25.47
C LEU A 66 5.15 0.91 26.95
N VAL A 67 5.50 2.08 27.47
CA VAL A 67 5.85 2.23 28.90
C VAL A 67 4.62 1.98 29.77
N VAL A 68 3.45 2.55 29.44
CA VAL A 68 2.22 2.31 30.22
C VAL A 68 1.86 0.82 30.26
N ILE A 69 1.96 0.11 29.14
CA ILE A 69 1.72 -1.34 29.08
C ILE A 69 2.77 -2.10 29.91
N GLY A 70 4.07 -1.79 29.75
CA GLY A 70 5.15 -2.45 30.48
C GLY A 70 5.08 -2.25 32.00
N VAL A 71 4.78 -1.02 32.42
CA VAL A 71 4.45 -0.66 33.80
C VAL A 71 3.25 -1.48 34.27
N SER A 72 2.14 -1.46 33.53
CA SER A 72 0.93 -2.23 33.92
C SER A 72 1.23 -3.72 34.10
N PHE A 73 2.07 -4.31 33.25
CA PHE A 73 2.55 -5.68 33.39
C PHE A 73 3.42 -5.91 34.62
N ASN A 74 4.38 -5.02 34.88
CA ASN A 74 5.25 -5.13 36.05
C ASN A 74 4.44 -5.15 37.35
N TRP A 75 3.51 -4.20 37.49
CA TRP A 75 2.62 -4.14 38.65
C TRP A 75 1.70 -5.36 38.73
N PHE A 76 1.16 -5.84 37.60
CA PHE A 76 0.33 -7.04 37.59
C PHE A 76 1.10 -8.29 38.07
N ILE A 77 2.35 -8.47 37.64
CA ILE A 77 3.21 -9.59 38.07
C ILE A 77 3.54 -9.48 39.55
N VAL A 78 3.97 -8.31 40.02
CA VAL A 78 4.28 -8.07 41.45
C VAL A 78 3.05 -8.31 42.32
N TYR A 79 1.90 -7.85 41.85
CA TYR A 79 0.63 -8.07 42.53
C TYR A 79 0.29 -9.56 42.66
N LYS A 80 0.41 -10.35 41.59
CA LYS A 80 0.14 -11.80 41.62
C LYS A 80 1.16 -12.61 42.44
N ARG A 81 2.39 -12.11 42.57
CA ARG A 81 3.46 -12.79 43.32
C ARG A 81 3.42 -12.51 44.83
N SER A 82 2.73 -11.46 45.28
CA SER A 82 2.76 -11.02 46.67
C SER A 82 1.80 -11.83 47.55
N ALA A 83 2.32 -12.43 48.63
CA ALA A 83 1.54 -13.25 49.58
C ALA A 83 0.84 -12.44 50.70
N THR A 84 1.10 -11.14 50.81
CA THR A 84 0.51 -10.25 51.83
C THR A 84 -0.21 -9.09 51.15
N LEU A 85 -1.47 -8.84 51.55
CA LEU A 85 -2.42 -7.91 50.90
C LEU A 85 -2.04 -6.42 50.95
N GLN A 86 -0.95 -6.04 51.62
CA GLN A 86 -0.60 -4.64 51.86
C GLN A 86 0.61 -4.10 51.08
N THR A 87 1.15 -4.83 50.11
CA THR A 87 2.32 -4.34 49.35
C THR A 87 2.05 -4.12 47.86
N ARG A 88 2.03 -2.82 47.53
CA ARG A 88 2.28 -2.17 46.23
C ARG A 88 1.19 -2.23 45.16
N LEU A 89 -0.06 -1.98 45.55
CA LEU A 89 -1.03 -1.41 44.60
C LEU A 89 -0.63 0.04 44.27
N PRO A 90 -0.80 0.50 43.02
CA PRO A 90 -0.45 1.85 42.60
C PRO A 90 -1.31 2.90 43.32
N THR A 91 -0.70 4.00 43.75
CA THR A 91 -1.39 5.11 44.41
C THR A 91 -2.31 5.82 43.41
N ALA A 92 -3.40 6.45 43.88
CA ALA A 92 -4.35 7.16 43.02
C ALA A 92 -3.69 8.21 42.10
N ASN A 93 -2.63 8.87 42.58
CA ASN A 93 -1.84 9.82 41.80
C ASN A 93 -1.10 9.14 40.63
N GLN A 94 -0.47 7.98 40.88
CA GLN A 94 0.25 7.22 39.84
C GLN A 94 -0.72 6.71 38.77
N GLN A 95 -1.90 6.23 39.20
CA GLN A 95 -2.96 5.84 38.27
C GLN A 95 -3.42 7.02 37.42
N ARG A 96 -3.61 8.20 38.01
CA ARG A 96 -3.98 9.40 37.25
C ARG A 96 -2.92 9.77 36.21
N SER A 97 -1.63 9.74 36.58
CA SER A 97 -0.53 10.01 35.66
C SER A 97 -0.52 9.05 34.46
N LEU A 98 -0.72 7.75 34.69
CA LEU A 98 -0.78 6.75 33.62
C LEU A 98 -1.97 6.97 32.68
N HIS A 99 -3.14 7.37 33.20
CA HIS A 99 -4.29 7.72 32.36
C HIS A 99 -4.02 8.96 31.50
N ILE A 100 -3.33 9.96 32.04
CA ILE A 100 -2.92 11.16 31.28
C ILE A 100 -1.97 10.75 30.14
N TYR A 101 -0.95 9.93 30.42
CA TYR A 101 -0.04 9.44 29.36
C TYR A 101 -0.77 8.67 28.27
N LEU A 102 -1.75 7.83 28.64
CA LEU A 102 -2.56 7.09 27.66
C LEU A 102 -3.44 8.03 26.82
N PHE A 103 -4.08 9.03 27.45
CA PHE A 103 -4.87 10.02 26.72
C PHE A 103 -4.03 10.82 25.73
N VAL A 104 -2.87 11.32 26.17
CA VAL A 104 -1.93 12.04 25.31
C VAL A 104 -1.44 11.15 24.17
N ALA A 105 -1.12 9.87 24.45
CA ALA A 105 -0.73 8.92 23.42
C ALA A 105 -1.81 8.76 22.33
N ILE A 106 -3.09 8.64 22.70
CA ILE A 106 -4.20 8.53 21.75
C ILE A 106 -4.30 9.78 20.86
N VAL A 107 -4.25 10.97 21.46
CA VAL A 107 -4.33 12.23 20.70
C VAL A 107 -3.17 12.37 19.72
N LEU A 108 -1.94 12.20 20.19
CA LEU A 108 -0.74 12.29 19.35
C LEU A 108 -0.73 11.23 18.24
N LYS A 109 -1.14 10.00 18.56
CA LYS A 109 -1.24 8.92 17.58
C LYS A 109 -2.27 9.25 16.51
N THR A 110 -3.43 9.79 16.90
CA THR A 110 -4.51 10.15 15.97
C THR A 110 -4.05 11.19 14.95
N VAL A 111 -3.32 12.23 15.38
CA VAL A 111 -2.73 13.23 14.47
C VAL A 111 -1.77 12.57 13.47
N ASN A 112 -0.90 11.68 13.94
CA ASN A 112 0.02 10.95 13.07
C ASN A 112 -0.72 10.01 12.09
N VAL A 113 -1.79 9.33 12.51
CA VAL A 113 -2.64 8.50 11.65
C VAL A 113 -3.24 9.30 10.51
N ILE A 114 -3.88 10.43 10.82
CA ILE A 114 -4.52 11.30 9.83
C ILE A 114 -3.49 11.76 8.81
N HIS A 115 -2.31 12.15 9.27
CA HIS A 115 -1.25 12.57 8.38
C HIS A 115 -0.74 11.46 7.44
N GLU A 116 -0.56 10.24 7.94
CA GLU A 116 -0.16 9.10 7.10
C GLU A 116 -1.27 8.73 6.09
N LEU A 117 -2.56 8.85 6.46
CA LEU A 117 -3.68 8.71 5.53
C LEU A 117 -3.64 9.76 4.41
N VAL A 118 -3.36 11.02 4.76
CA VAL A 118 -3.21 12.09 3.76
C VAL A 118 -2.05 11.83 2.80
N ILE A 119 -0.94 11.27 3.28
CA ILE A 119 0.19 10.90 2.42
C ILE A 119 -0.18 9.74 1.50
N LEU A 120 -0.92 8.75 2.02
CA LEU A 120 -1.36 7.61 1.25
C LEU A 120 -2.25 8.02 0.06
N CYS A 121 -3.14 9.00 0.25
CA CYS A 121 -3.95 9.55 -0.83
C CYS A 121 -3.15 10.32 -1.91
N LYS A 122 -1.88 10.61 -1.66
CA LYS A 122 -0.99 11.35 -2.59
C LYS A 122 -0.07 10.43 -3.40
N VAL A 123 -0.18 9.11 -3.22
CA VAL A 123 0.62 8.14 -3.97
C VAL A 123 0.14 8.08 -5.40
N ASP A 124 1.09 8.19 -6.34
CA ASP A 124 0.79 8.17 -7.77
C ASP A 124 1.13 6.80 -8.34
N VAL A 125 0.12 6.07 -8.80
CA VAL A 125 0.26 4.76 -9.42
C VAL A 125 -0.04 4.86 -10.92
N PHE A 126 0.82 4.27 -11.74
CA PHE A 126 0.65 4.18 -13.18
C PHE A 126 0.83 2.72 -13.64
N PHE A 127 -0.05 2.28 -14.54
CA PHE A 127 0.00 0.96 -15.15
C PHE A 127 0.63 1.08 -16.55
N ILE A 128 1.80 0.47 -16.73
CA ILE A 128 2.51 0.45 -18.01
C ILE A 128 2.00 -0.76 -18.78
N ASP A 129 1.35 -0.52 -19.92
CA ASP A 129 0.87 -1.57 -20.81
C ASP A 129 1.91 -1.84 -21.90
N TRP A 130 2.40 -3.07 -21.96
CA TRP A 130 3.43 -3.51 -22.91
C TRP A 130 2.84 -4.07 -24.21
N GLU A 131 1.52 -4.18 -24.32
CA GLU A 131 0.85 -4.71 -25.50
C GLU A 131 1.04 -3.77 -26.70
N ARG A 132 1.25 -4.38 -27.87
CA ARG A 132 1.45 -3.66 -29.12
C ARG A 132 0.17 -3.73 -29.96
N PRO A 133 -0.16 -2.68 -30.76
CA PRO A 133 -1.24 -2.78 -31.73
C PRO A 133 -1.06 -4.01 -32.62
N LYS A 134 -2.11 -4.82 -32.72
CA LYS A 134 -2.19 -5.82 -33.79
C LYS A 134 -2.48 -5.07 -35.09
N ILE A 135 -1.58 -5.18 -36.07
CA ILE A 135 -1.83 -4.67 -37.42
C ILE A 135 -3.02 -5.46 -37.96
N ARG A 136 -4.21 -4.85 -38.00
CA ARG A 136 -5.31 -5.40 -38.78
C ARG A 136 -4.91 -5.25 -40.24
N ALA A 137 -4.39 -6.32 -40.84
CA ALA A 137 -4.26 -6.41 -42.27
C ALA A 137 -5.68 -6.41 -42.87
N HIS A 138 -6.18 -5.23 -43.24
CA HIS A 138 -7.33 -5.13 -44.13
C HIS A 138 -6.91 -5.73 -45.48
N LYS A 139 -7.12 -7.05 -45.65
CA LYS A 139 -7.18 -7.63 -47.00
C LYS A 139 -8.45 -7.08 -47.63
N THR A 140 -8.31 -6.00 -48.40
CA THR A 140 -9.29 -5.64 -49.43
C THR A 140 -9.26 -6.71 -50.51
N THR A 141 -10.02 -7.78 -50.32
CA THR A 141 -10.34 -8.72 -51.39
C THR A 141 -11.36 -8.03 -52.30
N LYS A 142 -10.88 -7.22 -53.25
CA LYS A 142 -11.63 -6.92 -54.47
C LYS A 142 -11.49 -8.16 -55.35
N ASP A 143 -12.38 -9.13 -55.19
CA ASP A 143 -12.53 -10.20 -56.16
C ASP A 143 -13.08 -9.61 -57.46
N LYS A 144 -12.19 -9.52 -58.46
CA LYS A 144 -12.59 -9.51 -59.86
C LYS A 144 -12.93 -10.95 -60.24
N SER A 145 -14.21 -11.29 -60.27
CA SER A 145 -14.71 -12.40 -61.10
C SER A 145 -15.66 -11.82 -62.14
N VAL A 146 -15.15 -11.72 -63.37
CA VAL A 146 -15.95 -11.73 -64.58
C VAL A 146 -16.35 -13.19 -64.79
N VAL A 147 -17.65 -13.47 -64.91
CA VAL A 147 -18.26 -14.22 -66.02
C VAL A 147 -19.79 -14.22 -65.84
N SER A 148 -20.42 -13.97 -66.98
CA SER A 148 -21.81 -13.79 -67.40
C SER A 148 -22.89 -14.77 -66.89
N SER A 149 -24.13 -14.27 -66.74
CA SER A 149 -25.31 -14.60 -67.59
C SER A 149 -26.64 -14.69 -66.79
N ALA A 150 -27.64 -13.90 -67.22
CA ALA A 150 -29.12 -14.13 -67.21
C ALA A 150 -29.81 -14.54 -65.87
N GLU A 151 -31.01 -14.13 -65.46
CA GLU A 151 -32.16 -13.44 -66.05
C GLU A 151 -33.16 -13.13 -64.90
N ASN A 152 -33.72 -11.91 -64.90
CA ASN A 152 -35.12 -11.51 -64.68
C ASN A 152 -35.96 -11.76 -63.38
N LYS A 153 -36.74 -10.67 -63.10
CA LYS A 153 -37.95 -10.47 -62.26
C LYS A 153 -37.71 -10.26 -60.75
N SER A 154 -38.33 -9.30 -60.05
CA SER A 154 -39.33 -8.27 -60.38
C SER A 154 -39.42 -7.27 -59.20
N GLU A 155 -39.90 -6.07 -59.52
CA GLU A 155 -40.27 -4.89 -58.70
C GLU A 155 -40.73 -5.18 -57.25
N THR A 156 -40.41 -4.33 -56.27
CA THR A 156 -41.31 -3.22 -55.87
C THR A 156 -40.59 -2.11 -55.10
N SER A 157 -40.92 -0.88 -55.50
CA SER A 157 -40.59 0.41 -54.90
C SER A 157 -40.87 0.52 -53.39
N SER A 158 -39.93 1.07 -52.63
CA SER A 158 -40.22 2.21 -51.75
C SER A 158 -38.98 3.08 -51.54
N LYS A 159 -39.14 4.37 -51.85
CA LYS A 159 -38.15 5.43 -51.62
C LYS A 159 -38.06 5.70 -50.12
N GLN A 160 -36.85 5.73 -49.57
CA GLN A 160 -36.54 6.53 -48.39
C GLN A 160 -35.11 7.06 -48.47
N ALA A 161 -34.99 8.38 -48.33
CA ALA A 161 -33.74 9.15 -48.42
C ALA A 161 -32.76 8.77 -47.30
N PRO A 162 -31.44 8.78 -47.53
CA PRO A 162 -30.46 8.58 -46.48
C PRO A 162 -30.39 9.82 -45.58
N THR A 163 -30.55 9.63 -44.28
CA THR A 163 -30.29 10.62 -43.24
C THR A 163 -28.78 10.83 -43.11
N ALA A 164 -28.33 12.05 -43.40
CA ALA A 164 -26.94 12.50 -43.43
C ALA A 164 -26.20 12.45 -42.06
N ASP A 165 -26.87 12.02 -40.98
CA ASP A 165 -26.32 12.04 -39.63
C ASP A 165 -25.54 10.76 -39.27
N LYS A 166 -25.77 9.64 -39.97
CA LYS A 166 -25.02 8.39 -39.73
C LYS A 166 -23.66 8.37 -40.43
N GLU A 167 -23.54 9.01 -41.59
CA GLU A 167 -22.26 9.13 -42.30
C GLU A 167 -21.26 9.98 -41.53
N ASN A 168 -21.69 11.04 -40.81
CA ASN A 168 -20.77 11.86 -40.03
C ASN A 168 -20.22 11.12 -38.79
N ALA A 169 -21.03 10.31 -38.11
CA ALA A 169 -20.57 9.52 -36.97
C ALA A 169 -19.61 8.40 -37.39
N SER A 170 -19.90 7.69 -38.49
CA SER A 170 -18.99 6.68 -39.04
C SER A 170 -17.69 7.32 -39.56
N ASN A 171 -17.77 8.47 -40.24
CA ASN A 171 -16.59 9.19 -40.73
C ASN A 171 -15.73 9.79 -39.61
N LEU A 172 -16.32 10.21 -38.47
CA LEU A 172 -15.56 10.63 -37.29
C LEU A 172 -14.88 9.43 -36.61
N GLN A 173 -15.59 8.31 -36.47
CA GLN A 173 -15.02 7.06 -35.96
C GLN A 173 -13.85 6.62 -36.85
N GLU A 174 -14.02 6.67 -38.18
CA GLU A 174 -13.04 6.27 -39.20
C GLU A 174 -11.85 7.25 -39.29
N LYS A 175 -12.02 8.53 -38.93
CA LYS A 175 -10.93 9.51 -38.77
C LYS A 175 -10.17 9.43 -37.45
N LEU A 176 -10.77 8.90 -36.38
CA LEU A 176 -10.12 8.67 -35.08
C LEU A 176 -9.33 7.35 -35.04
N ILE A 177 -9.74 6.36 -35.83
CA ILE A 177 -9.10 5.04 -35.95
C ILE A 177 -7.66 5.04 -36.53
N PRO A 178 -7.17 6.00 -37.34
CA PRO A 178 -5.80 5.94 -37.87
C PRO A 178 -4.72 6.40 -36.88
N GLU A 179 -5.06 7.16 -35.83
CA GLU A 179 -4.04 7.76 -34.94
C GLU A 179 -3.74 6.93 -33.69
N PHE A 180 -4.66 6.05 -33.26
CA PHE A 180 -4.48 5.32 -32.00
C PHE A 180 -4.50 3.80 -32.20
N PRO A 181 -3.46 3.09 -31.73
CA PRO A 181 -3.41 1.64 -31.79
C PRO A 181 -4.58 1.04 -31.00
N VAL A 182 -5.38 0.17 -31.64
CA VAL A 182 -6.50 -0.54 -30.99
C VAL A 182 -5.95 -1.59 -30.01
N ILE A 183 -5.60 -1.15 -28.81
CA ILE A 183 -5.17 -2.01 -27.69
C ILE A 183 -6.36 -2.16 -26.73
N SER A 184 -6.62 -3.38 -26.27
CA SER A 184 -7.67 -3.64 -25.28
C SER A 184 -7.30 -3.03 -23.93
N ILE A 185 -8.19 -2.21 -23.37
CA ILE A 185 -8.02 -1.61 -22.04
C ILE A 185 -8.26 -2.60 -20.88
N TRP A 186 -8.93 -3.73 -21.16
CA TRP A 186 -9.42 -4.64 -20.13
C TRP A 186 -8.32 -5.20 -19.24
N ARG A 187 -7.14 -5.51 -19.78
CA ARG A 187 -6.00 -6.01 -19.00
C ARG A 187 -5.58 -5.01 -17.92
N THR A 188 -5.40 -3.74 -18.31
CA THR A 188 -5.09 -2.66 -17.38
C THR A 188 -6.21 -2.47 -16.34
N TYR A 189 -7.47 -2.55 -16.75
CA TYR A 189 -8.61 -2.46 -15.84
C TYR A 189 -8.65 -3.60 -14.81
N PHE A 190 -8.40 -4.85 -15.23
CA PHE A 190 -8.36 -6.00 -14.33
C PHE A 190 -7.21 -5.89 -13.31
N VAL A 191 -6.02 -5.50 -13.76
CA VAL A 191 -4.87 -5.27 -12.88
C VAL A 191 -5.17 -4.13 -11.91
N ALA A 192 -5.77 -3.03 -12.37
CA ALA A 192 -6.17 -1.93 -11.51
C ALA A 192 -7.21 -2.34 -10.45
N ASN A 193 -8.17 -3.19 -10.82
CA ASN A 193 -9.17 -3.71 -9.88
C ASN A 193 -8.53 -4.60 -8.79
N GLU A 194 -7.59 -5.49 -9.15
CA GLU A 194 -6.87 -6.29 -8.16
C GLU A 194 -5.94 -5.43 -7.29
N TRP A 195 -5.33 -4.39 -7.85
CA TRP A 195 -4.55 -3.41 -7.08
C TRP A 195 -5.40 -2.73 -5.99
N VAL A 196 -6.63 -2.32 -6.31
CA VAL A 196 -7.55 -1.74 -5.32
C VAL A 196 -7.88 -2.75 -4.23
N LYS A 197 -8.14 -4.01 -4.57
CA LYS A 197 -8.39 -5.06 -3.57
C LYS A 197 -7.18 -5.28 -2.65
N LEU A 198 -5.96 -5.22 -3.18
CA LEU A 198 -4.74 -5.32 -2.39
C LEU A 198 -4.52 -4.13 -1.47
N SER A 199 -4.90 -2.93 -1.90
CA SER A 199 -4.80 -1.74 -1.05
C SER A 199 -5.65 -1.83 0.22
N ALA A 200 -6.75 -2.59 0.17
CA ALA A 200 -7.63 -2.84 1.32
C ALA A 200 -7.31 -4.15 2.07
N TYR A 201 -6.28 -4.90 1.65
CA TYR A 201 -5.99 -6.22 2.17
C TYR A 201 -5.29 -6.18 3.53
N ARG A 202 -6.01 -6.55 4.59
CA ARG A 202 -5.49 -6.58 5.96
C ARG A 202 -5.08 -8.00 6.37
N LYS A 203 -3.90 -8.12 7.00
CA LYS A 203 -3.45 -9.39 7.60
C LYS A 203 -4.19 -9.72 8.90
N LEU A 204 -4.52 -8.69 9.68
CA LEU A 204 -5.33 -8.82 10.89
C LEU A 204 -6.76 -8.38 10.59
N SER A 205 -7.72 -9.21 10.96
CA SER A 205 -9.14 -8.88 10.84
C SER A 205 -9.62 -8.24 12.14
N SER A 206 -9.98 -6.94 12.09
CA SER A 206 -10.44 -6.20 13.28
C SER A 206 -11.68 -6.83 13.92
N GLY A 207 -12.60 -7.37 13.12
CA GLY A 207 -13.79 -8.04 13.62
C GLY A 207 -13.46 -9.33 14.40
N VAL A 208 -12.58 -10.16 13.85
CA VAL A 208 -12.13 -11.39 14.51
C VAL A 208 -11.33 -11.07 15.78
N GLN A 209 -10.46 -10.05 15.72
CA GLN A 209 -9.70 -9.57 16.87
C GLN A 209 -10.64 -9.16 18.02
N LEU A 210 -11.61 -8.28 17.76
CA LEU A 210 -12.53 -7.81 18.79
C LEU A 210 -13.44 -8.92 19.32
N PHE A 211 -13.93 -9.80 18.44
CA PHE A 211 -14.74 -10.94 18.83
C PHE A 211 -14.01 -11.84 19.85
N PHE A 212 -12.78 -12.27 19.54
CA PHE A 212 -12.02 -13.13 20.45
C PHE A 212 -11.57 -12.40 21.71
N VAL A 213 -11.25 -11.11 21.64
CA VAL A 213 -10.92 -10.30 22.83
C VAL A 213 -12.13 -10.25 23.77
N LEU A 214 -13.31 -9.94 23.25
CA LEU A 214 -14.54 -9.87 24.06
C LEU A 214 -14.94 -11.23 24.61
N LEU A 215 -14.82 -12.29 23.80
CA LEU A 215 -15.11 -13.66 24.20
C LEU A 215 -14.17 -14.13 25.33
N LEU A 216 -12.87 -13.89 25.21
CA LEU A 216 -11.92 -14.26 26.26
C LEU A 216 -12.07 -13.41 27.53
N LEU A 217 -12.33 -12.11 27.41
CA LEU A 217 -12.50 -11.25 28.59
C LEU A 217 -13.82 -11.50 29.32
N ASN A 218 -14.94 -11.55 28.60
CA ASN A 218 -16.29 -11.62 29.17
C ASN A 218 -16.77 -13.06 29.39
N THR A 219 -16.67 -13.94 28.39
CA THR A 219 -17.23 -15.31 28.48
C THR A 219 -16.37 -16.23 29.33
N PHE A 220 -15.05 -16.16 29.20
CA PHE A 220 -14.12 -16.89 30.07
C PHE A 220 -13.78 -16.15 31.36
N GLU A 221 -14.39 -14.98 31.56
CA GLU A 221 -14.22 -14.15 32.74
C GLU A 221 -12.75 -13.84 33.06
N LEU A 222 -11.88 -13.76 32.03
CA LEU A 222 -10.47 -13.39 32.24
C LEU A 222 -10.35 -11.97 32.81
N GLU A 223 -11.38 -11.14 32.68
CA GLU A 223 -11.45 -9.88 33.41
C GLU A 223 -11.31 -10.09 34.94
N LYS A 224 -11.80 -11.20 35.50
CA LYS A 224 -11.70 -11.51 36.93
C LYS A 224 -10.27 -11.83 37.34
N TRP A 225 -9.37 -12.13 36.41
CA TRP A 225 -7.94 -12.27 36.71
C TRP A 225 -7.31 -10.94 37.12
N SER A 226 -7.89 -9.82 36.69
CA SER A 226 -7.52 -8.49 37.18
C SER A 226 -7.97 -8.23 38.62
N SER A 227 -8.95 -8.99 39.12
CA SER A 227 -9.42 -8.96 40.50
C SER A 227 -8.48 -9.77 41.41
N GLY A 228 -8.16 -9.21 42.58
CA GLY A 228 -7.39 -9.88 43.61
C GLY A 228 -8.18 -10.86 44.45
N HIS A 229 -8.66 -11.95 43.87
CA HIS A 229 -9.06 -13.06 44.73
C HIS A 229 -7.78 -13.82 45.10
N SER A 230 -7.24 -13.52 46.29
CA SER A 230 -6.39 -14.49 46.98
C SER A 230 -7.20 -15.79 47.11
N LEU A 231 -6.59 -16.93 46.81
CA LEU A 231 -7.22 -18.26 46.94
C LEU A 231 -7.59 -18.63 48.39
N GLN A 232 -7.43 -17.71 49.35
CA GLN A 232 -7.87 -17.90 50.72
C GLN A 232 -9.30 -17.37 50.91
N LYS A 233 -10.26 -18.30 50.94
CA LYS A 233 -11.58 -18.07 51.53
C LYS A 233 -11.39 -17.46 52.92
N THR A 234 -11.90 -16.26 53.15
CA THR A 234 -12.44 -15.87 54.45
C THR A 234 -13.44 -14.74 54.26
N SER A 235 -14.70 -15.05 54.56
CA SER A 235 -15.75 -14.08 54.78
C SER A 235 -15.27 -13.05 55.79
N THR A 236 -15.22 -11.78 55.41
CA THR A 236 -15.94 -10.67 56.05
C THR A 236 -15.36 -9.32 55.63
N LYS A 237 -16.29 -8.40 55.33
CA LYS A 237 -16.15 -6.96 55.11
C LYS A 237 -15.60 -6.53 53.75
N GLU A 238 -16.33 -5.57 53.18
CA GLU A 238 -16.12 -4.81 51.95
C GLU A 238 -14.75 -4.14 51.91
N TYR A 239 -13.69 -4.92 51.79
CA TYR A 239 -12.35 -4.42 51.54
C TYR A 239 -12.29 -4.04 50.05
N ASN A 240 -12.67 -2.79 49.78
CA ASN A 240 -12.51 -2.05 48.54
C ASN A 240 -12.37 -2.91 47.28
N LYS A 241 -13.52 -3.17 46.64
CA LYS A 241 -13.67 -3.60 45.25
C LYS A 241 -13.16 -2.51 44.25
N GLN A 242 -12.05 -1.85 44.56
CA GLN A 242 -11.35 -0.99 43.62
C GLN A 242 -10.52 -1.91 42.74
N LEU A 243 -11.14 -2.41 41.67
CA LEU A 243 -10.40 -3.04 40.58
C LEU A 243 -9.37 -2.01 40.11
N SER A 244 -8.09 -2.26 40.38
CA SER A 244 -7.02 -1.38 39.92
C SER A 244 -7.10 -1.30 38.40
N ALA A 245 -7.37 -0.10 37.87
CA ALA A 245 -7.51 0.11 36.43
C ALA A 245 -6.25 -0.35 35.68
N ILE A 246 -5.09 -0.31 36.34
CA ILE A 246 -3.80 -0.73 35.81
C ILE A 246 -3.75 -2.25 35.61
N CYS A 247 -4.30 -3.04 36.54
CA CYS A 247 -4.41 -4.49 36.35
C CYS A 247 -5.36 -4.84 35.19
N ARG A 248 -6.42 -4.06 34.97
CA ARG A 248 -7.32 -4.22 33.81
C ARG A 248 -6.59 -3.90 32.50
N ILE A 249 -5.82 -2.82 32.46
CA ILE A 249 -4.99 -2.46 31.29
C ILE A 249 -4.00 -3.57 30.98
N SER A 250 -3.36 -4.16 31.99
CA SER A 250 -2.43 -5.28 31.81
C SER A 250 -3.10 -6.52 31.22
N VAL A 251 -4.18 -7.01 31.84
CA VAL A 251 -4.90 -8.21 31.34
C VAL A 251 -5.50 -7.96 29.96
N GLY A 252 -6.11 -6.79 29.74
CA GLY A 252 -6.70 -6.41 28.46
C GLY A 252 -5.66 -6.32 27.34
N SER A 253 -4.52 -5.64 27.59
CA SER A 253 -3.44 -5.55 26.62
C SER A 253 -2.77 -6.91 26.36
N LEU A 254 -2.65 -7.78 27.37
CA LEU A 254 -2.13 -9.14 27.21
C LEU A 254 -3.00 -9.97 26.26
N VAL A 255 -4.30 -10.03 26.54
CA VAL A 255 -5.26 -10.79 25.72
C VAL A 255 -5.25 -10.25 24.30
N TYR A 256 -5.27 -8.91 24.14
CA TYR A 256 -5.21 -8.28 22.83
C TYR A 256 -3.94 -8.64 22.04
N ILE A 257 -2.76 -8.54 22.66
CA ILE A 257 -1.47 -8.88 22.03
C ILE A 257 -1.39 -10.36 21.69
N VAL A 258 -1.81 -11.25 22.59
CA VAL A 258 -1.77 -12.70 22.36
C VAL A 258 -2.64 -13.11 21.18
N ILE A 259 -3.87 -12.58 21.09
CA ILE A 259 -4.75 -12.85 19.94
C ILE A 259 -4.15 -12.27 18.65
N ALA A 260 -3.61 -11.05 18.69
CA ALA A 260 -2.99 -10.43 17.52
C ALA A 260 -1.78 -11.24 17.01
N LEU A 261 -0.91 -11.69 17.93
CA LEU A 261 0.21 -12.57 17.60
C LEU A 261 -0.27 -13.90 17.04
N SER A 262 -1.32 -14.49 17.61
CA SER A 262 -1.90 -15.74 17.15
C SER A 262 -2.47 -15.61 15.73
N GLN A 263 -3.15 -14.50 15.44
CA GLN A 263 -3.62 -14.19 14.08
C GLN A 263 -2.47 -14.01 13.11
N ILE A 264 -1.40 -13.28 13.49
CA ILE A 264 -0.22 -13.10 12.64
C ILE A 264 0.46 -14.44 12.34
N LEU A 265 0.63 -15.29 13.36
CA LEU A 265 1.23 -16.62 13.20
C LEU A 265 0.35 -17.52 12.32
N PHE A 266 -0.95 -17.57 12.58
CA PHE A 266 -1.91 -18.30 11.75
C PHE A 266 -1.85 -17.82 10.29
N HIS A 267 -1.87 -16.50 10.08
CA HIS A 267 -1.83 -15.93 8.75
C HIS A 267 -0.53 -16.25 8.01
N LYS A 268 0.62 -16.10 8.69
CA LYS A 268 1.94 -16.34 8.10
C LYS A 268 2.19 -17.83 7.79
N PHE A 269 1.89 -18.71 8.74
CA PHE A 269 2.26 -20.12 8.63
C PHE A 269 1.20 -20.99 7.95
N ILE A 270 -0.08 -20.62 8.05
CA ILE A 270 -1.19 -21.43 7.52
C ILE A 270 -1.79 -20.74 6.31
N TYR A 271 -2.31 -19.51 6.46
CA TYR A 271 -3.03 -18.85 5.38
C TYR A 271 -2.16 -18.59 4.14
N MET A 272 -1.01 -17.92 4.31
CA MET A 272 -0.14 -17.57 3.19
C MET A 272 0.52 -18.79 2.55
N ARG A 273 0.87 -19.80 3.36
CA ARG A 273 1.60 -20.98 2.86
C ARG A 273 0.70 -22.02 2.20
N ILE A 274 -0.52 -22.19 2.69
CA ILE A 274 -1.42 -23.28 2.25
C ILE A 274 -2.52 -22.76 1.34
N ILE A 275 -3.05 -21.57 1.62
CA ILE A 275 -4.26 -21.07 0.94
C ILE A 275 -3.86 -20.12 -0.18
N LYS A 276 -3.25 -18.98 0.17
CA LYS A 276 -3.10 -17.89 -0.80
C LYS A 276 -2.09 -16.84 -0.38
N ASP A 277 -1.06 -16.63 -1.20
CA ASP A 277 -0.28 -15.40 -1.17
C ASP A 277 -0.84 -14.41 -2.19
N LYS A 278 -1.53 -13.40 -1.66
CA LYS A 278 -2.19 -12.36 -2.46
C LYS A 278 -1.21 -11.46 -3.22
N LEU A 279 -0.02 -11.23 -2.68
CA LEU A 279 0.95 -10.35 -3.34
C LEU A 279 1.65 -11.08 -4.48
N HIS A 280 2.01 -12.35 -4.30
CA HIS A 280 2.54 -13.18 -5.39
C HIS A 280 1.51 -13.39 -6.51
N GLU A 281 0.25 -13.71 -6.19
CA GLU A 281 -0.83 -13.81 -7.19
C GLU A 281 -0.97 -12.53 -8.03
N PHE A 282 -0.80 -11.37 -7.40
CA PHE A 282 -0.87 -10.10 -8.11
C PHE A 282 0.31 -9.85 -9.05
N VAL A 283 1.52 -10.20 -8.61
CA VAL A 283 2.72 -10.11 -9.45
C VAL A 283 2.60 -11.05 -10.65
N ASP A 284 2.10 -12.26 -10.42
CA ASP A 284 1.82 -13.24 -11.48
C ASP A 284 0.77 -12.70 -12.47
N LEU A 285 -0.33 -12.13 -11.96
CA LEU A 285 -1.36 -11.48 -12.78
C LEU A 285 -0.79 -10.36 -13.63
N CYS A 286 0.14 -9.55 -13.09
CA CYS A 286 0.81 -8.49 -13.83
C CYS A 286 1.60 -9.06 -15.02
N SER A 287 2.41 -10.13 -14.80
CA SER A 287 3.14 -10.79 -15.89
C SER A 287 2.25 -11.42 -16.94
N VAL A 288 1.19 -12.13 -16.53
CA VAL A 288 0.26 -12.77 -17.47
C VAL A 288 -0.52 -11.73 -18.28
N SER A 289 -0.88 -10.61 -17.66
CA SER A 289 -1.61 -9.51 -18.31
C SER A 289 -0.72 -8.58 -19.13
N ASN A 290 0.60 -8.80 -19.14
CA ASN A 290 1.59 -7.94 -19.82
C ASN A 290 1.51 -6.45 -19.38
N VAL A 291 1.22 -6.22 -18.10
CA VAL A 291 1.08 -4.88 -17.51
C VAL A 291 2.02 -4.76 -16.31
N SER A 292 2.88 -3.74 -16.30
CA SER A 292 3.73 -3.41 -15.16
C SER A 292 3.14 -2.31 -14.30
N VAL A 293 3.47 -2.30 -13.00
CA VAL A 293 3.01 -1.29 -12.07
C VAL A 293 4.17 -0.38 -11.70
N PHE A 294 4.00 0.92 -11.93
CA PHE A 294 4.99 1.94 -11.59
C PHE A 294 4.38 2.90 -10.56
N CYS A 295 4.89 2.89 -9.34
CA CYS A 295 4.33 3.63 -8.22
C CYS A 295 5.34 4.64 -7.66
N PHE A 296 5.00 5.93 -7.68
CA PHE A 296 5.74 6.99 -7.01
C PHE A 296 5.18 7.23 -5.61
N LYS A 297 5.98 6.92 -4.58
CA LYS A 297 5.67 7.26 -3.19
C LYS A 297 6.19 8.66 -2.84
N ASN A 298 7.38 8.99 -3.33
CA ASN A 298 8.05 10.29 -3.18
C ASN A 298 8.65 10.71 -4.52
N LYS A 299 9.25 11.91 -4.59
CA LYS A 299 9.80 12.45 -5.85
C LYS A 299 10.93 11.58 -6.42
N LYS A 300 11.84 11.10 -5.59
CA LYS A 300 12.98 10.25 -5.98
C LYS A 300 12.79 8.78 -5.58
N PHE A 301 11.66 8.40 -5.00
CA PHE A 301 11.48 7.04 -4.46
C PHE A 301 10.11 6.45 -4.75
N GLY A 302 10.07 5.15 -5.02
CA GLY A 302 8.85 4.45 -5.37
C GLY A 302 8.99 2.94 -5.39
N TYR A 303 8.01 2.26 -5.98
CA TYR A 303 8.02 0.82 -6.17
C TYR A 303 7.64 0.43 -7.60
N TYR A 304 8.33 -0.56 -8.14
CA TYR A 304 8.10 -1.07 -9.48
C TYR A 304 7.81 -2.58 -9.41
N ILE A 305 6.76 -2.99 -10.10
CA ILE A 305 6.45 -4.40 -10.36
C ILE A 305 6.59 -4.62 -11.85
N HIS A 306 7.54 -5.47 -12.21
CA HIS A 306 7.78 -5.90 -13.58
C HIS A 306 6.78 -6.99 -13.96
N GLY A 307 5.87 -6.63 -14.87
CA GLY A 307 4.84 -7.49 -15.41
C GLY A 307 4.90 -7.59 -16.92
N ARG A 308 6.08 -7.54 -17.53
CA ARG A 308 6.21 -7.81 -18.96
C ARG A 308 6.08 -9.32 -19.16
N SER A 309 5.16 -9.74 -20.04
CA SER A 309 4.98 -11.15 -20.37
C SER A 309 6.22 -11.67 -21.09
N PRO A 310 6.74 -12.87 -20.75
CA PRO A 310 7.83 -13.51 -21.48
C PRO A 310 7.53 -13.70 -22.98
N ASN A 311 6.26 -13.90 -23.32
CA ASN A 311 5.80 -14.09 -24.70
C ASN A 311 5.58 -12.75 -25.44
N GLY A 312 5.64 -11.62 -24.74
CA GLY A 312 5.53 -10.27 -25.31
C GLY A 312 4.12 -9.77 -25.64
N TYR A 313 3.11 -10.65 -25.61
CA TYR A 313 1.69 -10.31 -25.77
C TYR A 313 0.82 -11.16 -24.86
N SER A 314 -0.39 -10.67 -24.57
CA SER A 314 -1.29 -11.25 -23.56
C SER A 314 -2.76 -11.38 -23.99
N ASP A 315 -3.20 -10.59 -24.98
CA ASP A 315 -4.56 -10.71 -25.53
C ASP A 315 -4.62 -11.89 -26.50
N VAL A 316 -4.72 -13.10 -25.96
CA VAL A 316 -4.67 -14.37 -26.70
C VAL A 316 -5.91 -15.24 -26.50
N ASN A 317 -6.15 -16.14 -27.44
CA ASN A 317 -7.21 -17.13 -27.32
C ASN A 317 -6.85 -18.20 -26.27
N MET A 318 -7.84 -18.94 -25.76
CA MET A 318 -7.65 -19.98 -24.74
C MET A 318 -6.57 -21.03 -25.13
N LYS A 319 -6.51 -21.41 -26.41
CA LYS A 319 -5.51 -22.37 -26.93
C LYS A 319 -4.08 -21.82 -26.82
N GLU A 320 -3.87 -20.60 -27.30
CA GLU A 320 -2.57 -19.91 -27.24
C GLU A 320 -2.13 -19.69 -25.79
N MET A 321 -3.07 -19.34 -24.90
CA MET A 321 -2.81 -19.21 -23.47
C MET A 321 -2.31 -20.53 -22.86
N HIS A 322 -2.93 -21.66 -23.22
CA HIS A 322 -2.48 -22.97 -22.75
C HIS A 322 -1.08 -23.32 -23.28
N GLU A 323 -0.80 -23.03 -24.56
CA GLU A 323 0.52 -23.24 -25.15
C GLU A 323 1.60 -22.39 -24.46
N PHE A 324 1.28 -21.17 -24.05
CA PHE A 324 2.19 -20.31 -23.27
C PHE A 324 2.52 -20.87 -21.91
N LEU A 325 1.51 -21.35 -21.17
CA LEU A 325 1.72 -21.95 -19.86
C LEU A 325 2.54 -23.24 -19.97
N LYS A 326 2.28 -24.05 -21.00
CA LYS A 326 3.06 -25.27 -21.27
C LYS A 326 4.52 -24.95 -21.59
N ARG A 327 4.77 -23.92 -22.42
CA ARG A 327 6.13 -23.48 -22.75
C ARG A 327 6.88 -22.96 -21.52
N GLU A 328 6.17 -22.28 -20.63
CA GLU A 328 6.72 -21.81 -19.36
C GLU A 328 7.02 -22.96 -18.39
N GLU A 329 6.16 -23.97 -18.30
CA GLU A 329 6.39 -25.19 -17.53
C GLU A 329 7.61 -25.98 -18.04
N GLU A 330 7.78 -26.04 -19.36
CA GLU A 330 8.92 -26.69 -20.03
C GLU A 330 10.21 -25.83 -20.00
N ASP A 331 10.19 -24.66 -19.36
CA ASP A 331 11.29 -23.67 -19.29
C ASP A 331 11.83 -23.23 -20.67
N LEU A 332 10.95 -23.22 -21.68
CA LEU A 332 11.23 -22.80 -23.05
C LEU A 332 10.97 -21.30 -23.28
N CYS A 333 10.67 -20.56 -22.22
CA CYS A 333 10.45 -19.10 -22.20
C CYS A 333 11.58 -18.38 -21.46
N PRO A 334 11.86 -17.11 -21.79
CA PRO A 334 12.65 -16.25 -20.90
C PRO A 334 12.01 -16.17 -19.51
N LYS A 335 12.86 -16.11 -18.48
CA LYS A 335 12.41 -15.86 -17.10
C LYS A 335 11.66 -14.53 -16.98
N ARG A 336 10.76 -14.42 -15.99
CA ARG A 336 9.83 -13.29 -15.83
C ARG A 336 10.46 -12.01 -15.27
N GLY A 337 11.69 -12.06 -14.78
CA GLY A 337 12.33 -10.92 -14.11
C GLY A 337 12.78 -9.81 -15.05
N LEU A 338 13.12 -8.67 -14.46
CA LEU A 338 13.55 -7.48 -15.20
C LEU A 338 14.91 -7.67 -15.89
N LEU A 339 15.83 -8.37 -15.23
CA LEU A 339 17.12 -8.72 -15.81
C LEU A 339 17.03 -10.08 -16.51
N PRO A 340 17.82 -10.29 -17.59
CA PRO A 340 17.85 -11.58 -18.28
C PRO A 340 18.22 -12.71 -17.30
N ASN A 341 17.51 -13.83 -17.40
CA ASN A 341 17.70 -15.03 -16.56
C ASN A 341 17.43 -14.84 -15.06
N THR A 342 16.62 -13.85 -14.68
CA THR A 342 16.18 -13.67 -13.29
C THR A 342 14.66 -13.82 -13.17
N ASP A 343 14.18 -14.25 -12.01
CA ASP A 343 12.73 -14.33 -11.68
C ASP A 343 12.26 -13.16 -10.81
N GLN A 344 13.16 -12.25 -10.45
CA GLN A 344 12.82 -11.13 -9.58
C GLN A 344 11.99 -10.09 -10.35
N GLN A 345 10.75 -9.90 -9.90
CA GLN A 345 9.78 -8.98 -10.52
C GLN A 345 9.48 -7.74 -9.67
N THR A 346 9.83 -7.73 -8.39
CA THR A 346 9.51 -6.61 -7.49
C THR A 346 10.74 -5.81 -7.12
N PHE A 347 10.64 -4.48 -7.22
CA PHE A 347 11.75 -3.57 -7.05
C PHE A 347 11.35 -2.34 -6.24
N GLU A 348 12.26 -1.89 -5.38
CA GLU A 348 12.20 -0.55 -4.82
C GLU A 348 13.06 0.38 -5.66
N MET A 349 12.53 1.51 -6.10
CA MET A 349 13.26 2.41 -6.98
C MET A 349 13.75 3.64 -6.22
N SER A 350 14.99 4.02 -6.48
CA SER A 350 15.59 5.31 -6.13
C SER A 350 16.00 6.00 -7.43
N LEU A 351 15.28 7.03 -7.83
CA LEU A 351 15.35 7.63 -9.17
C LEU A 351 15.88 9.07 -9.14
N PRO A 352 16.55 9.53 -10.21
CA PRO A 352 16.83 10.94 -10.40
C PRO A 352 15.54 11.78 -10.45
N CYS A 353 15.60 13.03 -9.95
CA CYS A 353 14.45 13.93 -9.96
C CYS A 353 13.86 14.15 -11.36
N ALA A 354 14.71 14.10 -12.40
CA ALA A 354 14.32 14.30 -13.78
C ALA A 354 13.21 13.34 -14.24
N VAL A 355 13.21 12.08 -13.80
CA VAL A 355 12.16 11.10 -14.16
C VAL A 355 10.80 11.58 -13.65
N ASN A 356 10.72 11.92 -12.37
CA ASN A 356 9.46 12.34 -11.74
C ASN A 356 9.00 13.71 -12.27
N ASP A 357 9.93 14.63 -12.53
CA ASP A 357 9.63 15.95 -13.08
C ASP A 357 9.06 15.84 -14.51
N ASN A 358 9.64 14.97 -15.36
CA ASN A 358 9.11 14.67 -16.68
C ASN A 358 7.74 13.98 -16.61
N TYR A 359 7.59 12.97 -15.75
CA TYR A 359 6.32 12.30 -15.52
C TYR A 359 5.22 13.29 -15.08
N LYS A 360 5.51 14.13 -14.08
CA LYS A 360 4.56 15.15 -13.59
C LYS A 360 4.27 16.21 -14.64
N ARG A 361 5.24 16.62 -15.44
CA ARG A 361 5.04 17.57 -16.54
C ARG A 361 4.02 17.04 -17.54
N ILE A 362 4.11 15.78 -17.93
CA ILE A 362 3.16 15.14 -18.84
C ILE A 362 1.80 14.95 -18.15
N ARG A 363 1.79 14.45 -16.90
CA ARG A 363 0.56 14.20 -16.14
C ARG A 363 -0.21 15.47 -15.76
N LYS A 364 0.44 16.63 -15.63
CA LYS A 364 -0.22 17.91 -15.31
C LYS A 364 -1.38 18.22 -16.25
N VAL A 365 -1.23 17.88 -17.54
CA VAL A 365 -2.25 18.03 -18.58
C VAL A 365 -3.55 17.29 -18.22
N LEU A 366 -3.44 16.12 -17.57
CA LEU A 366 -4.58 15.34 -17.10
C LEU A 366 -5.22 15.96 -15.86
N THR A 367 -4.43 16.43 -14.89
CA THR A 367 -4.94 16.96 -13.62
C THR A 367 -5.57 18.35 -13.73
N SER A 368 -5.06 19.23 -14.60
CA SER A 368 -5.66 20.54 -14.86
C SER A 368 -7.08 20.41 -15.43
N TYR A 369 -7.34 19.29 -16.11
CA TYR A 369 -8.62 18.97 -16.69
C TYR A 369 -9.63 18.49 -15.63
N THR A 370 -9.25 17.53 -14.78
CA THR A 370 -10.13 16.99 -13.71
C THR A 370 -10.58 18.06 -12.71
N GLN A 371 -9.72 19.04 -12.38
CA GLN A 371 -10.09 20.14 -11.48
C GLN A 371 -11.01 21.17 -12.13
N ALA A 372 -10.97 21.34 -13.45
CA ALA A 372 -11.87 22.21 -14.19
C ALA A 372 -13.27 21.59 -14.30
N THR A 373 -13.36 20.26 -14.41
CA THR A 373 -14.64 19.54 -14.42
C THR A 373 -15.32 19.52 -13.05
N ASP A 374 -14.57 19.39 -11.95
CA ASP A 374 -15.12 19.42 -10.59
C ASP A 374 -15.72 20.79 -10.23
N ARG A 375 -15.14 21.89 -10.72
CA ARG A 375 -15.70 23.25 -10.50
C ARG A 375 -16.99 23.51 -11.27
N MET A 376 -17.34 22.69 -12.26
CA MET A 376 -18.58 22.81 -13.05
C MET A 376 -19.67 21.81 -12.64
N GLN A 377 -19.44 20.94 -11.63
CA GLN A 377 -20.44 19.97 -11.16
C GLN A 377 -21.44 20.59 -10.18
N GLY A 378 -22.31 21.45 -10.72
CA GLY A 378 -23.66 21.61 -10.21
C GLY A 378 -24.55 20.52 -10.79
N ILE A 379 -25.03 19.61 -9.94
CA ILE A 379 -26.24 18.76 -10.11
C ILE A 379 -26.47 18.26 -11.55
N GLY A 380 -25.77 17.20 -11.96
CA GLY A 380 -26.01 16.54 -13.24
C GLY A 380 -24.84 15.68 -13.68
N GLY A 381 -24.92 14.38 -13.40
CA GLY A 381 -23.89 13.41 -13.75
C GLY A 381 -23.79 13.20 -15.26
N ASN A 382 -22.88 13.92 -15.91
CA ASN A 382 -22.41 13.57 -17.25
C ASN A 382 -20.90 13.31 -17.20
N LEU A 383 -20.54 12.02 -17.20
CA LEU A 383 -19.18 11.48 -17.37
C LEU A 383 -18.50 11.95 -18.67
N PHE A 384 -19.27 12.61 -19.55
CA PHE A 384 -18.94 12.96 -20.93
C PHE A 384 -18.15 14.25 -21.12
N LYS A 385 -17.92 15.04 -20.06
CA LYS A 385 -16.99 16.17 -20.13
C LYS A 385 -15.59 15.73 -19.72
N VAL A 386 -15.11 14.60 -20.21
CA VAL A 386 -13.66 14.34 -20.29
C VAL A 386 -13.28 14.49 -21.75
N ASP A 387 -12.36 15.41 -22.05
CA ASP A 387 -11.83 15.65 -23.39
C ASP A 387 -10.93 14.46 -23.74
N ILE A 388 -11.59 13.36 -24.11
CA ILE A 388 -10.99 12.06 -24.41
C ILE A 388 -9.88 12.20 -25.46
N GLU A 389 -10.03 13.16 -26.38
CA GLU A 389 -9.07 13.50 -27.43
C GLU A 389 -7.71 13.94 -26.88
N LYS A 390 -7.66 14.49 -25.66
CA LYS A 390 -6.39 14.87 -24.99
C LYS A 390 -5.92 13.86 -23.95
N VAL A 391 -6.84 13.18 -23.28
CA VAL A 391 -6.51 12.20 -22.24
C VAL A 391 -5.79 10.98 -22.81
N ILE A 392 -6.32 10.43 -23.91
CA ILE A 392 -5.75 9.25 -24.58
C ILE A 392 -4.30 9.49 -25.05
N PRO A 393 -3.98 10.55 -25.83
CA PRO A 393 -2.60 10.78 -26.27
C PRO A 393 -1.66 11.09 -25.11
N THR A 394 -2.15 11.76 -24.06
CA THR A 394 -1.34 12.00 -22.86
C THR A 394 -1.01 10.68 -22.15
N TYR A 395 -1.97 9.77 -22.00
CA TYR A 395 -1.74 8.44 -21.44
C TYR A 395 -0.72 7.65 -22.26
N HIS A 396 -0.86 7.63 -23.59
CA HIS A 396 0.12 6.97 -24.46
C HIS A 396 1.52 7.60 -24.37
N THR A 397 1.60 8.92 -24.22
CA THR A 397 2.88 9.62 -24.02
C THR A 397 3.54 9.22 -22.70
N ILE A 398 2.77 9.11 -21.61
CA ILE A 398 3.28 8.61 -20.33
C ILE A 398 3.73 7.15 -20.45
N ASN A 399 2.90 6.30 -21.07
CA ASN A 399 3.23 4.88 -21.26
C ASN A 399 4.53 4.71 -22.03
N LYS A 400 4.69 5.43 -23.17
CA LYS A 400 5.90 5.41 -23.99
C LYS A 400 7.12 5.93 -23.26
N PHE A 401 6.97 6.99 -22.46
CA PHE A 401 8.06 7.52 -21.63
C PHE A 401 8.51 6.51 -20.58
N LEU A 402 7.58 5.93 -19.82
CA LEU A 402 7.94 4.97 -18.76
C LEU A 402 8.43 3.64 -19.32
N SER A 403 7.82 3.13 -20.40
CA SER A 403 8.29 1.92 -21.07
C SER A 403 9.70 2.11 -21.63
N GLY A 404 9.96 3.25 -22.30
CA GLY A 404 11.28 3.61 -22.81
C GLY A 404 12.32 3.79 -21.70
N PHE A 405 11.93 4.34 -20.54
CA PHE A 405 12.81 4.43 -19.38
C PHE A 405 13.21 3.04 -18.85
N ILE A 406 12.25 2.11 -18.75
CA ILE A 406 12.54 0.73 -18.33
C ILE A 406 13.40 -0.03 -19.36
N GLU A 407 13.25 0.25 -20.65
CA GLU A 407 14.03 -0.33 -21.76
C GLU A 407 15.39 0.37 -22.01
N HIS A 408 15.86 1.22 -21.08
CA HIS A 408 17.14 1.94 -21.20
C HIS A 408 17.24 2.83 -22.45
N ALA A 409 16.10 3.30 -22.99
CA ALA A 409 16.05 4.09 -24.22
C ALA A 409 16.61 5.52 -24.06
N TYR A 410 16.66 6.02 -22.82
CA TYR A 410 17.13 7.37 -22.49
C TYR A 410 18.49 7.32 -21.80
N LYS A 411 19.57 7.61 -22.54
CA LYS A 411 20.95 7.58 -22.00
C LYS A 411 21.19 8.57 -20.86
N ASP A 412 20.48 9.68 -20.87
CA ASP A 412 20.62 10.76 -19.87
C ASP A 412 19.95 10.40 -18.54
N VAL A 413 19.05 9.41 -18.54
CA VAL A 413 18.27 9.02 -17.37
C VAL A 413 18.18 7.49 -17.34
N ASP A 414 19.30 6.89 -16.95
CA ASP A 414 19.49 5.43 -16.93
C ASP A 414 19.33 4.86 -15.50
N TYR A 415 19.19 3.54 -15.35
CA TYR A 415 19.15 2.87 -14.05
C TYR A 415 19.97 1.58 -14.00
N THR A 416 20.38 1.22 -12.78
CA THR A 416 21.08 -0.03 -12.48
C THR A 416 20.34 -0.83 -11.43
N VAL A 417 20.39 -2.15 -11.53
CA VAL A 417 19.79 -3.05 -10.53
C VAL A 417 20.85 -3.43 -9.50
N LYS A 418 20.53 -3.31 -8.21
CA LYS A 418 21.46 -3.55 -7.10
C LYS A 418 20.73 -4.20 -5.92
N ASP A 419 21.45 -4.92 -5.06
CA ASP A 419 20.90 -5.37 -3.78
C ASP A 419 21.11 -4.34 -2.66
N LYS A 420 20.14 -4.21 -1.75
CA LYS A 420 20.32 -3.44 -0.52
C LYS A 420 21.23 -4.23 0.43
N SER A 421 22.18 -3.54 1.05
CA SER A 421 22.92 -4.10 2.18
C SER A 421 22.00 -4.36 3.37
N THR A 422 22.39 -5.26 4.28
CA THR A 422 21.60 -5.56 5.48
C THR A 422 21.38 -4.32 6.35
N ILE A 423 22.35 -3.41 6.39
CA ILE A 423 22.25 -2.14 7.13
C ILE A 423 21.24 -1.19 6.48
N GLU A 424 21.27 -1.06 5.14
CA GLU A 424 20.28 -0.27 4.38
C GLU A 424 18.86 -0.80 4.60
N MET A 425 18.72 -2.13 4.68
CA MET A 425 17.43 -2.79 4.96
C MET A 425 16.93 -2.52 6.39
N ILE A 426 17.81 -2.57 7.40
CA ILE A 426 17.42 -2.33 8.80
C ILE A 426 17.06 -0.86 9.04
N LEU A 427 17.83 0.06 8.45
CA LEU A 427 17.65 1.50 8.67
C LEU A 427 16.60 2.14 7.74
N ASP A 428 16.06 1.39 6.78
CA ASP A 428 15.21 1.92 5.70
C ASP A 428 15.86 3.15 5.03
N THR A 429 17.15 3.02 4.70
CA THR A 429 17.98 4.09 4.12
C THR A 429 18.60 3.60 2.82
N GLU A 430 18.60 4.45 1.79
CA GLU A 430 19.42 4.25 0.60
C GLU A 430 20.73 5.03 0.75
N PHE A 431 21.90 4.37 0.80
CA PHE A 431 23.17 5.09 0.90
C PHE A 431 23.59 5.70 -0.43
N SER A 432 23.29 5.02 -1.54
CA SER A 432 23.60 5.50 -2.89
C SER A 432 22.63 6.61 -3.31
N GLU A 433 23.16 7.78 -3.69
CA GLU A 433 22.34 8.89 -4.22
C GLU A 433 22.20 8.77 -5.73
N PRO A 434 20.97 8.83 -6.29
CA PRO A 434 20.78 8.80 -7.73
C PRO A 434 21.05 10.20 -8.30
N VAL A 435 22.32 10.48 -8.59
CA VAL A 435 22.75 11.73 -9.26
C VAL A 435 22.61 11.55 -10.78
N ASP A 436 23.40 10.64 -11.36
CA ASP A 436 23.42 10.40 -12.82
C ASP A 436 22.58 9.19 -13.25
N LYS A 437 22.50 8.16 -12.38
CA LYS A 437 21.74 6.92 -12.63
C LYS A 437 20.80 6.60 -11.47
N GLY A 438 19.64 6.06 -11.80
CA GLY A 438 18.72 5.46 -10.84
C GLY A 438 19.20 4.09 -10.34
N PHE A 439 18.65 3.67 -9.21
CA PHE A 439 18.88 2.36 -8.63
C PHE A 439 17.55 1.63 -8.44
N PHE A 440 17.49 0.40 -8.94
CA PHE A 440 16.42 -0.54 -8.69
C PHE A 440 16.94 -1.56 -7.70
N TYR A 441 16.44 -1.49 -6.48
CA TYR A 441 16.78 -2.44 -5.45
C TYR A 441 15.92 -3.68 -5.57
N ASN A 442 16.54 -4.86 -5.58
CA ASN A 442 15.81 -6.12 -5.52
C ASN A 442 14.98 -6.13 -4.23
N GLY A 443 13.66 -6.04 -4.40
CA GLY A 443 12.74 -5.95 -3.28
C GLY A 443 12.52 -7.32 -2.66
N MET A 444 12.74 -7.42 -1.35
CA MET A 444 12.11 -8.48 -0.57
C MET A 444 10.61 -8.11 -0.45
N LEU A 445 9.69 -9.02 -0.79
CA LEU A 445 8.22 -8.82 -0.67
C LEU A 445 7.80 -8.19 0.67
N VAL A 446 8.61 -8.39 1.71
CA VAL A 446 8.48 -7.81 3.05
C VAL A 446 8.38 -6.28 3.05
N ALA A 447 9.09 -5.55 2.17
CA ALA A 447 9.07 -4.09 2.17
C ALA A 447 7.82 -3.50 1.47
N PHE A 448 7.33 -4.20 0.43
CA PHE A 448 6.02 -3.94 -0.17
C PHE A 448 4.88 -4.31 0.79
N VAL A 449 5.07 -5.39 1.56
CA VAL A 449 4.26 -5.76 2.71
C VAL A 449 4.35 -4.68 3.78
N TYR A 450 5.47 -4.04 4.09
CA TYR A 450 5.49 -2.89 5.03
C TYR A 450 4.72 -1.69 4.47
N PHE A 451 4.74 -1.46 3.16
CA PHE A 451 3.92 -0.45 2.49
C PHE A 451 2.41 -0.77 2.56
N THR A 452 2.02 -2.05 2.37
CA THR A 452 0.62 -2.52 2.53
C THR A 452 0.20 -2.76 3.99
N VAL A 453 1.14 -3.00 4.90
CA VAL A 453 0.92 -3.24 6.34
C VAL A 453 0.89 -1.91 7.10
N LEU A 454 1.57 -0.85 6.65
CA LEU A 454 1.26 0.52 7.11
C LEU A 454 -0.10 1.02 6.59
N LEU A 455 -0.56 0.48 5.47
CA LEU A 455 -1.93 0.59 4.96
C LEU A 455 -2.95 -0.21 5.80
N CYS A 456 -2.49 -1.21 6.58
CA CYS A 456 -3.36 -2.22 7.21
C CYS A 456 -3.13 -2.52 8.70
N ILE A 457 -2.25 -1.78 9.39
CA ILE A 457 -2.19 -1.68 10.86
C ILE A 457 -2.80 -0.34 11.27
N TYR A 458 -4.00 -0.08 10.74
CA TYR A 458 -5.07 0.70 11.36
C TYR A 458 -6.41 0.04 11.06
#